data_AF-O21626-F1
#
_entry.id   AF-O21626-F1
#
_cell.length_a   1.000
_cell.length_b   1.000
_cell.length_c   1.000
_cell.angle_alpha   90.00
_cell.angle_beta   90.00
_cell.angle_gamma   90.00
#
_symmetry.space_group_name_H-M   'P 1'
#
loop_
_entity.id
_entity.type
_entity.pdbx_description
1 polymer ?
#
loop_
_entity_poly.entity_id
_entity_poly.type
_entity_poly.pdbx_seq_one_letter_code
_entity_poly.pdbx_strand_id
1 'polypeptide(L)'
;FPLTIWFTTNRFIQNRYSAIQSSLTFYATKQMMLPINITGHKWASTFMTLMLMLMMFNTLGLLPYTFTPTTQLSMNMALAVPTWLMTILIGLRSQPTASLGHLLPEGTPTLL
;
A
#
# COMPACT_ATOMS: atom_id res chain seq x y z
N PHE A 1 6.65 -11.72 14.80
CA PHE A 1 7.75 -10.88 15.32
C PHE A 1 7.68 -9.41 14.88
N PRO A 2 7.53 -9.04 13.60
CA PRO A 2 7.47 -7.62 13.22
C PRO A 2 6.18 -6.95 13.71
N LEU A 3 5.06 -7.68 13.71
CA LEU A 3 3.76 -7.19 14.17
C LEU A 3 3.74 -6.82 15.65
N THR A 4 4.63 -7.38 16.49
CA THR A 4 4.67 -7.07 17.93
C THR A 4 5.32 -5.72 18.23
N ILE A 5 6.02 -5.12 17.25
CA ILE A 5 6.62 -3.78 17.38
C ILE A 5 5.52 -2.71 17.32
N TRP A 6 4.49 -2.94 16.50
CA TRP A 6 3.36 -2.04 16.34
C TRP A 6 2.26 -2.38 17.34
N PHE A 7 2.20 -1.63 18.45
CA PHE A 7 1.15 -1.79 19.45
C PHE A 7 0.09 -0.69 19.35
N THR A 8 -1.14 -1.05 19.70
CA THR A 8 -2.26 -0.12 19.83
C THR A 8 -2.68 -0.04 21.28
N THR A 9 -3.16 1.13 21.71
CA THR A 9 -3.66 1.34 23.07
C THR A 9 -5.00 2.05 23.03
N ASN A 10 -5.96 1.60 23.82
CA ASN A 10 -7.28 2.24 23.96
C ASN A 10 -7.28 3.44 24.93
N ARG A 11 -6.10 3.85 25.43
CA ARG A 11 -5.96 4.99 26.34
C ARG A 11 -6.02 6.28 25.54
N PHE A 12 -6.70 7.29 26.08
CA PHE A 12 -6.75 8.63 25.48
C PHE A 12 -5.37 9.30 25.45
N ILE A 13 -4.64 9.24 26.57
CA ILE A 13 -3.25 9.68 26.65
C ILE A 13 -2.34 8.51 26.26
N GLN A 14 -1.66 8.68 25.14
CA GLN A 14 -0.75 7.69 24.57
C GLN A 14 0.66 7.82 25.15
N ASN A 15 1.40 6.72 25.15
CA ASN A 15 2.84 6.74 25.41
C ASN A 15 3.57 7.44 24.24
N ARG A 16 4.78 7.95 24.50
CA ARG A 16 5.60 8.66 23.48
C ARG A 16 5.79 7.85 22.19
N TYR A 17 6.04 6.54 22.32
CA TYR A 17 6.18 5.65 21.18
C TYR A 17 4.89 5.57 20.34
N SER A 18 3.75 5.32 20.96
CA SER A 18 2.45 5.27 20.27
C SER A 18 2.06 6.61 19.64
N ALA A 19 2.49 7.74 20.22
CA ALA A 19 2.28 9.06 19.64
C ALA A 19 3.11 9.28 18.36
N ILE A 20 4.36 8.81 18.33
CA ILE A 20 5.20 8.85 17.12
C ILE A 20 4.67 7.87 16.07
N GLN A 21 4.24 6.68 16.48
CA GLN A 21 3.64 5.69 15.60
C GLN A 21 2.37 6.23 14.94
N SER A 22 1.47 6.86 15.70
CA SER A 22 0.23 7.44 15.17
C SER A 22 0.50 8.63 14.24
N SER A 23 1.45 9.52 14.58
CA SER A 23 1.81 10.63 13.70
C SER A 23 2.41 10.14 12.37
N LEU A 24 3.29 9.15 12.40
CA LEU A 24 3.85 8.53 11.18
C LEU A 24 2.74 7.95 10.29
N THR A 25 1.79 7.21 10.86
CA THR A 25 0.67 6.67 10.08
C THR A 25 -0.24 7.75 9.51
N PHE A 26 -0.45 8.86 10.23
CA PHE A 26 -1.27 9.97 9.77
C PHE A 26 -0.63 10.69 8.58
N TYR A 27 0.67 11.00 8.65
CA TYR A 27 1.35 11.64 7.53
C TYR A 27 1.46 10.71 6.31
N ALA A 28 1.76 9.43 6.52
CA ALA A 28 1.84 8.46 5.43
C ALA A 28 0.48 8.25 4.73
N THR A 29 -0.61 8.09 5.49
CA THR A 29 -1.97 7.98 4.90
C THR A 29 -2.34 9.22 4.11
N LYS A 30 -2.08 10.41 4.69
CA LYS A 30 -2.37 11.69 4.03
C LYS A 30 -1.65 11.81 2.70
N GLN A 31 -0.36 11.47 2.64
CA GLN A 31 0.41 11.58 1.40
C GLN A 31 -0.01 10.55 0.34
N MET A 32 -0.28 9.31 0.74
CA MET A 32 -0.72 8.28 -0.20
C MET A 32 -2.10 8.56 -0.80
N MET A 33 -3.00 9.17 -0.02
CA MET A 33 -4.37 9.42 -0.44
C MET A 33 -4.57 10.74 -1.17
N LEU A 34 -3.63 11.68 -1.11
CA LEU A 34 -3.73 12.99 -1.74
C LEU A 34 -4.05 12.96 -3.25
N PRO A 35 -3.43 12.08 -4.08
CA PRO A 35 -3.75 12.00 -5.51
C PRO A 35 -4.96 11.13 -5.85
N ILE A 36 -5.59 10.49 -4.86
CA ILE A 36 -6.63 9.48 -5.08
C ILE A 36 -8.02 10.07 -4.77
N ASN A 37 -9.00 9.82 -5.64
CA ASN A 37 -10.39 10.25 -5.43
C ASN A 37 -11.02 9.61 -4.17
N ILE A 38 -12.08 10.25 -3.66
CA ILE A 38 -12.81 9.82 -2.44
C ILE A 38 -13.22 8.33 -2.45
N THR A 39 -13.58 7.81 -3.63
CA THR A 39 -13.99 6.41 -3.81
C THR A 39 -12.85 5.44 -3.52
N GLY A 40 -11.61 5.85 -3.77
CA GLY A 40 -10.39 5.07 -3.54
C GLY A 40 -9.92 5.07 -2.09
N HIS A 41 -10.37 6.01 -1.24
CA HIS A 41 -9.95 6.05 0.17
C HIS A 41 -10.38 4.82 0.98
N LYS A 42 -11.35 4.03 0.50
CA LYS A 42 -11.70 2.73 1.10
C LYS A 42 -10.50 1.77 1.15
N TRP A 43 -9.56 1.90 0.21
CA TRP A 43 -8.34 1.11 0.11
C TRP A 43 -7.17 1.67 0.92
N ALA A 44 -7.36 2.78 1.64
CA ALA A 44 -6.30 3.39 2.42
C ALA A 44 -5.72 2.40 3.45
N SER A 45 -6.58 1.69 4.16
CA SER A 45 -6.15 0.70 5.17
C SER A 45 -5.29 -0.42 4.56
N THR A 46 -5.71 -0.98 3.42
CA THR A 46 -4.99 -2.08 2.75
C THR A 46 -3.64 -1.65 2.20
N PHE A 47 -3.53 -0.45 1.64
CA PHE A 47 -2.24 0.06 1.14
C PHE A 47 -1.30 0.44 2.29
N MET A 48 -1.85 1.00 3.37
CA MET A 48 -1.06 1.33 4.56
C MET A 48 -0.50 0.09 5.24
N THR A 49 -1.28 -0.98 5.40
CA THR A 49 -0.79 -2.22 6.02
C THR A 49 0.32 -2.85 5.17
N LEU A 50 0.16 -2.86 3.85
CA LEU A 50 1.19 -3.35 2.93
C LEU A 50 2.48 -2.53 3.00
N MET A 51 2.36 -1.20 2.99
CA MET A 51 3.51 -0.28 3.10
C MET A 51 4.27 -0.50 4.41
N LEU A 52 3.56 -0.52 5.55
CA LEU A 52 4.16 -0.71 6.87
C LEU A 52 4.82 -2.09 6.98
N MET A 53 4.17 -3.15 6.48
CA MET A 53 4.73 -4.49 6.48
C MET A 53 6.06 -4.57 5.72
N LEU A 54 6.11 -4.01 4.50
CA LEU A 54 7.33 -4.01 3.69
C LEU A 54 8.45 -3.17 4.32
N MET A 55 8.11 -1.98 4.83
CA MET A 55 9.06 -1.13 5.54
C MET A 55 9.66 -1.85 6.76
N MET A 56 8.83 -2.53 7.55
CA MET A 56 9.28 -3.26 8.74
C MET A 56 10.18 -4.44 8.38
N PHE A 57 9.81 -5.25 7.39
CA PHE A 57 10.65 -6.38 6.98
C PHE A 57 11.99 -5.92 6.41
N ASN A 58 11.98 -4.89 5.55
CA ASN A 58 13.22 -4.41 4.93
C ASN A 58 14.16 -3.73 5.94
N THR A 59 13.62 -2.99 6.91
CA THR A 59 14.45 -2.37 7.97
C THR A 59 15.01 -3.38 8.95
N LEU A 60 14.24 -4.41 9.33
CA LEU A 60 14.74 -5.50 10.17
C LEU A 60 15.84 -6.32 9.48
N GLY A 61 15.82 -6.38 8.15
CA GLY A 61 16.84 -7.06 7.35
C GLY A 61 18.21 -6.37 7.30
N LEU A 62 18.31 -5.13 7.80
CA LEU A 62 19.59 -4.43 7.94
C LEU A 62 20.37 -4.87 9.19
N LEU A 63 19.72 -5.56 10.13
CA LEU A 63 20.37 -6.07 11.32
C LEU A 63 21.24 -7.30 10.99
N PRO A 64 22.38 -7.49 11.65
CA PRO A 64 23.22 -8.65 11.42
C PRO A 64 22.48 -9.93 11.82
N TYR A 65 22.64 -10.99 11.01
CA TYR A 65 22.06 -12.32 11.25
C TYR A 65 20.52 -12.37 11.27
N THR A 66 19.81 -11.40 10.68
CA THR A 66 18.36 -11.48 10.51
C THR A 66 17.98 -11.98 9.11
N PHE A 67 17.16 -13.02 9.08
CA PHE A 67 16.55 -13.49 7.83
C PHE A 67 15.22 -12.77 7.59
N THR A 68 15.03 -12.20 6.40
CA THR A 68 13.78 -11.52 6.03
C THR A 68 13.10 -12.20 4.84
N PRO A 69 11.78 -12.43 4.91
CA PRO A 69 11.05 -13.12 3.84
C PRO A 69 11.00 -12.34 2.52
N THR A 70 11.22 -11.02 2.54
CA THR A 70 11.24 -10.15 1.35
C THR A 70 12.46 -10.37 0.44
N THR A 71 13.48 -11.10 0.90
CA THR A 71 14.63 -11.51 0.07
C THR A 71 14.25 -12.57 -0.96
N GLN A 72 13.18 -13.34 -0.72
CA GLN A 72 12.71 -14.35 -1.63
C GLN A 72 11.76 -13.73 -2.67
N LEU A 73 12.06 -13.91 -3.96
CA LEU A 73 11.22 -13.42 -5.05
C LEU A 73 9.78 -13.95 -4.95
N SER A 74 9.61 -15.19 -4.50
CA SER A 74 8.30 -15.82 -4.31
C SER A 74 7.38 -15.00 -3.40
N MET A 75 7.90 -14.48 -2.28
CA MET A 75 7.13 -13.65 -1.36
C MET A 75 6.71 -12.33 -2.01
N ASN A 76 7.64 -11.68 -2.73
CA ASN A 76 7.34 -10.41 -3.40
C ASN A 76 6.29 -10.58 -4.50
N MET A 77 6.37 -11.66 -5.30
CA MET A 77 5.38 -11.97 -6.32
C MET A 77 4.02 -12.34 -5.73
N ALA A 78 4.00 -13.06 -4.60
CA ALA A 78 2.77 -13.39 -3.89
C ALA A 78 2.03 -12.14 -3.37
N LEU A 79 2.74 -11.05 -3.08
CA LEU A 79 2.15 -9.76 -2.71
C LEU A 79 1.79 -8.90 -3.92
N ALA A 80 2.66 -8.85 -4.93
CA ALA A 80 2.51 -7.98 -6.09
C ALA A 80 1.38 -8.42 -7.03
N VAL A 81 1.28 -9.72 -7.35
CA VAL A 81 0.30 -10.22 -8.32
C VAL A 81 -1.13 -9.98 -7.86
N PRO A 82 -1.54 -10.34 -6.62
CA PRO A 82 -2.92 -10.10 -6.19
C PRO A 82 -3.28 -8.62 -6.06
N THR A 83 -2.35 -7.78 -5.60
CA THR A 83 -2.59 -6.34 -5.43
C THR A 83 -2.73 -5.61 -6.77
N TRP A 84 -1.90 -5.97 -7.75
CA TRP A 84 -2.01 -5.48 -9.12
C TRP A 84 -3.27 -5.99 -9.82
N LEU A 85 -3.58 -7.28 -9.70
CA LEU A 85 -4.77 -7.86 -10.32
C LEU A 85 -6.05 -7.26 -9.73
N MET A 86 -6.06 -7.00 -8.43
CA MET A 86 -7.16 -6.30 -7.75
C MET A 86 -7.45 -4.94 -8.39
N THR A 87 -6.43 -4.10 -8.65
CA THR A 87 -6.67 -2.76 -9.21
C THR A 87 -7.21 -2.83 -10.63
N ILE A 88 -6.73 -3.78 -11.44
CA ILE A 88 -7.24 -4.03 -12.80
C ILE A 88 -8.70 -4.47 -12.75
N LEU A 89 -9.04 -5.46 -11.92
CA LEU A 89 -10.41 -5.96 -11.83
C LEU A 89 -11.38 -4.87 -11.36
N ILE A 90 -10.96 -4.01 -10.43
CA ILE A 90 -11.78 -2.87 -9.98
C ILE A 90 -11.98 -1.86 -11.11
N GLY A 91 -10.93 -1.54 -11.87
CA GLY A 91 -11.01 -0.66 -13.04
C GLY A 91 -11.97 -1.19 -14.10
N LEU A 92 -11.81 -2.45 -14.50
CA LEU A 92 -12.68 -3.13 -15.48
C LEU A 92 -14.13 -3.23 -15.00
N ARG A 93 -14.36 -3.47 -13.70
CA ARG A 93 -15.72 -3.57 -13.14
C ARG A 93 -16.42 -2.21 -13.04
N SER A 94 -15.69 -1.15 -12.69
CA SER A 94 -16.28 0.16 -12.45
C SER A 94 -16.44 0.98 -13.73
N GLN A 95 -15.43 0.97 -14.60
CA GLN A 95 -15.40 1.75 -15.85
C GLN A 95 -14.66 0.96 -16.95
N PRO A 96 -15.31 -0.02 -17.59
CA PRO A 96 -14.66 -0.89 -18.59
C PRO A 96 -14.15 -0.12 -19.82
N THR A 97 -14.91 0.87 -20.30
CA THR A 97 -14.53 1.67 -21.48
C THR A 97 -13.34 2.59 -21.20
N ALA A 98 -13.31 3.28 -20.07
CA ALA A 98 -12.20 4.15 -19.68
C ALA A 98 -10.93 3.34 -19.37
N SER A 99 -11.06 2.21 -18.66
CA SER A 99 -9.91 1.35 -18.35
C SER A 99 -9.27 0.73 -19.59
N LEU A 100 -10.06 0.32 -20.58
CA LEU A 100 -9.53 -0.11 -21.88
C LEU A 100 -9.04 1.07 -22.73
N GLY A 101 -9.66 2.25 -22.61
CA GLY A 101 -9.24 3.49 -23.27
C GLY A 101 -7.81 3.89 -22.92
N HIS A 102 -7.37 3.66 -21.68
CA HIS A 102 -5.97 3.88 -21.25
C HIS A 102 -4.92 3.01 -21.96
N LEU A 103 -5.33 1.98 -22.72
CA LEU A 103 -4.39 1.21 -23.56
C LEU A 103 -3.95 2.01 -24.79
N LEU A 104 -4.68 3.07 -25.15
CA LEU A 104 -4.35 3.99 -26.22
C LEU A 104 -3.83 5.31 -25.62
N PRO A 105 -2.75 5.89 -26.17
CA PRO A 105 -2.34 7.22 -25.74
C PRO A 105 -3.38 8.26 -26.20
N GLU A 106 -3.73 9.17 -25.28
CA GLU A 106 -4.61 10.30 -25.60
C GLU A 106 -4.00 11.12 -26.76
N GLY A 107 -4.80 11.37 -27.79
CA GLY A 107 -4.35 12.09 -29.00
C GLY A 107 -3.89 11.21 -30.16
N THR A 108 -4.15 9.89 -30.14
CA THR A 108 -4.05 9.11 -31.38
C THR A 108 -5.04 9.65 -32.41
N PRO A 109 -4.60 10.04 -33.62
CA PRO A 109 -5.50 10.47 -34.67
C PRO A 109 -6.48 9.34 -34.96
N THR A 110 -7.77 9.67 -35.06
CA THR A 110 -8.80 8.72 -35.48
C THR A 110 -8.40 8.19 -36.85
N LEU A 111 -8.18 6.86 -36.95
CA LEU A 111 -8.00 6.21 -38.23
C LEU A 111 -9.28 6.46 -39.04
N LEU A 112 -9.13 7.25 -40.11
CA LEU A 112 -10.14 7.57 -41.11
C LEU A 112 -10.84 6.31 -41.63
#